data_AF-A0A4R6Y4L4-F1
#
_entry.id   AF-A0A4R6Y4L4-F1
#
_cell.length_a   1.000
_cell.length_b   1.000
_cell.length_c   1.000
_cell.angle_alpha   90.00
_cell.angle_beta   90.00
_cell.angle_gamma   90.00
#
_symmetry.space_group_name_H-M   'P 1'
#
loop_
_entity.id
_entity.type
_entity.pdbx_description
1 polymer ?
#
loop_
_entity_poly.entity_id
_entity_poly.type
_entity_poly.pdbx_seq_one_letter_code
_entity_poly.pdbx_strand_id
1 'polypeptide(L)'
;MTLDEVDALQSKMLRYPDNSWNSSAVGRYQIVRTTLRDLRKELGLTGKERFDEKTQDRLAMALLERRGLSKWRAGTMSDTQFLNSLAQEWASLPTSKGKGHYKGQRAAATPRQVLKALHG
;
A
#
# COMPACT_ATOMS: atom_id res chain seq x y z
N MET A 1 -1.03 11.60 -15.77
CA MET A 1 -2.39 11.32 -15.31
C MET A 1 -2.66 12.05 -14.01
N THR A 2 -3.86 12.58 -13.80
CA THR A 2 -4.34 13.10 -12.50
C THR A 2 -4.87 11.96 -11.61
N LEU A 3 -5.11 12.23 -10.34
CA LEU A 3 -5.73 11.25 -9.44
C LEU A 3 -7.15 10.85 -9.86
N ASP A 4 -7.91 11.76 -10.50
CA ASP A 4 -9.21 11.43 -11.10
C ASP A 4 -9.08 10.50 -12.30
N GLU A 5 -8.10 10.74 -13.18
CA GLU A 5 -7.82 9.85 -14.31
C GLU A 5 -7.35 8.48 -13.84
N VAL A 6 -6.59 8.42 -12.75
CA VAL A 6 -6.18 7.16 -12.11
C VAL A 6 -7.39 6.43 -11.54
N ASP A 7 -8.27 7.10 -10.79
CA ASP A 7 -9.49 6.47 -10.27
C ASP A 7 -10.40 5.92 -11.39
N ALA A 8 -10.51 6.67 -12.48
CA ALA A 8 -11.25 6.26 -13.67
C ALA A 8 -10.61 5.03 -14.34
N LEU A 9 -9.28 5.02 -14.50
CA LEU A 9 -8.52 3.87 -15.01
C LEU A 9 -8.75 2.64 -14.12
N GLN A 10 -8.56 2.78 -12.81
CA GLN A 10 -8.76 1.70 -11.84
C GLN A 10 -10.19 1.16 -11.87
N SER A 11 -11.18 2.03 -12.11
CA SER A 11 -12.57 1.61 -12.28
C SER A 11 -12.79 0.82 -13.56
N LYS A 12 -12.09 1.14 -14.65
CA LYS A 12 -12.11 0.35 -15.88
C LYS A 12 -11.42 -1.00 -15.68
N MET A 13 -10.27 -1.04 -15.00
CA MET A 13 -9.55 -2.28 -14.69
C MET A 13 -10.45 -3.28 -13.97
N LEU A 14 -11.21 -2.85 -12.96
CA LEU A 14 -12.10 -3.72 -12.19
C LEU A 14 -13.34 -4.19 -12.97
N ARG A 15 -13.66 -3.55 -14.09
CA ARG A 15 -14.75 -3.97 -15.00
C ARG A 15 -14.23 -4.81 -16.18
N TYR A 16 -12.91 -4.94 -16.32
CA TYR A 16 -12.32 -5.62 -17.45
C TYR A 16 -12.46 -7.15 -17.27
N PRO A 17 -13.03 -7.88 -18.24
CA PRO A 17 -13.39 -9.29 -18.07
C PRO A 17 -12.19 -10.20 -17.79
N ASP A 18 -11.01 -9.89 -18.33
CA ASP A 18 -9.80 -10.71 -18.10
C ASP A 18 -9.01 -10.29 -16.85
N ASN A 19 -9.56 -9.41 -16.00
CA ASN A 19 -8.96 -9.09 -14.71
C ASN A 19 -9.21 -10.21 -13.70
N SER A 20 -8.56 -11.35 -13.92
CA SER A 20 -8.68 -12.57 -13.10
C SER A 20 -8.29 -12.37 -11.64
N TRP A 21 -7.45 -11.37 -11.35
CA TRP A 21 -7.02 -11.01 -10.00
C TRP A 21 -7.95 -10.01 -9.30
N ASN A 22 -8.94 -9.47 -10.02
CA ASN A 22 -9.83 -8.41 -9.54
C ASN A 22 -9.07 -7.24 -8.88
N SER A 23 -7.90 -6.89 -9.44
CA SER A 23 -7.01 -5.86 -8.88
C SER A 23 -7.10 -4.56 -9.65
N SER A 24 -6.90 -3.45 -8.94
CA SER A 24 -6.75 -2.11 -9.49
C SER A 24 -5.44 -1.45 -9.10
N ALA A 25 -4.46 -2.24 -8.65
CA ALA A 25 -3.18 -1.74 -8.19
C ALA A 25 -2.42 -1.03 -9.31
N VAL A 26 -1.98 0.20 -9.07
CA VAL A 26 -1.17 0.99 -10.03
C VAL A 26 -0.05 1.74 -9.32
N GLY A 27 0.94 2.17 -10.10
CA GLY A 27 2.07 2.96 -9.62
C GLY A 27 3.10 2.15 -8.83
N ARG A 28 4.14 2.84 -8.36
CA ARG A 28 5.28 2.27 -7.63
C ARG A 28 4.86 1.52 -6.38
N TYR A 29 3.84 2.03 -5.69
CA TYR A 29 3.34 1.51 -4.41
C TYR A 29 2.10 0.63 -4.55
N GLN A 30 1.70 0.29 -5.78
CA GLN A 30 0.60 -0.65 -6.06
C GLN A 30 -0.71 -0.27 -5.36
N ILE A 31 -1.06 1.02 -5.39
CA ILE A 31 -2.24 1.56 -4.71
C ILE A 31 -3.50 1.11 -5.47
N VAL A 32 -4.45 0.48 -4.78
CA VAL A 32 -5.75 0.06 -5.33
C VAL A 32 -6.81 1.17 -5.21
N ARG A 33 -7.89 1.07 -5.98
CA ARG A 33 -8.92 2.12 -6.10
C ARG A 33 -9.51 2.59 -4.77
N THR A 34 -9.91 1.63 -3.93
CA THR A 34 -10.52 1.93 -2.63
C THR A 34 -9.55 2.68 -1.75
N THR A 35 -8.31 2.19 -1.65
CA THR A 35 -7.22 2.85 -0.93
C THR A 35 -6.95 4.26 -1.47
N LEU A 36 -6.90 4.45 -2.79
CA LEU A 36 -6.70 5.77 -3.39
C LEU A 36 -7.81 6.76 -2.98
N ARG A 37 -9.08 6.33 -3.04
CA ARG A 37 -10.21 7.17 -2.65
C ARG A 37 -10.17 7.56 -1.17
N ASP A 38 -9.79 6.62 -0.30
CA ASP A 38 -9.69 6.89 1.14
C ASP A 38 -8.53 7.83 1.45
N LEU A 39 -7.37 7.61 0.84
CA LEU A 39 -6.21 8.50 0.96
C LEU A 39 -6.49 9.91 0.44
N ARG A 40 -7.23 10.05 -0.66
CA ARG A 40 -7.65 11.35 -1.17
C ARG A 40 -8.48 12.12 -0.15
N LYS A 41 -9.43 11.44 0.51
CA LYS A 41 -10.24 12.05 1.58
C LYS A 41 -9.38 12.43 2.78
N GLU A 42 -8.53 11.52 3.24
CA GLU A 42 -7.65 11.72 4.39
C GLU A 42 -6.69 12.90 4.19
N LEU A 43 -6.15 13.04 2.99
CA LEU A 43 -5.15 14.06 2.67
C LEU A 43 -5.75 15.36 2.07
N GLY A 44 -7.08 15.44 1.94
CA GLY A 44 -7.76 16.59 1.34
C GLY A 44 -7.42 16.82 -0.14
N LEU A 45 -7.15 15.76 -0.90
CA LEU A 45 -6.77 15.83 -2.31
C LEU A 45 -8.00 15.96 -3.19
N THR A 46 -7.96 16.93 -4.10
CA THR A 46 -9.10 17.30 -4.95
C THR A 46 -9.35 16.29 -6.06
N GLY A 47 -8.32 15.56 -6.50
CA GLY A 47 -8.38 14.72 -7.70
C GLY A 47 -7.57 15.28 -8.88
N LYS A 48 -7.34 16.59 -8.88
CA LYS A 48 -6.64 17.31 -9.96
C LYS A 48 -5.12 17.21 -9.84
N GLU A 49 -4.62 16.78 -8.70
CA GLU A 49 -3.20 16.55 -8.47
C GLU A 49 -2.67 15.49 -9.44
N ARG A 50 -1.42 15.65 -9.89
CA ARG A 50 -0.79 14.66 -10.78
C ARG A 50 -0.43 13.41 -9.98
N PHE A 51 -0.65 12.24 -10.56
CA PHE A 51 -0.15 10.97 -10.01
C PHE A 51 1.33 10.76 -10.39
N ASP A 52 2.18 11.70 -9.96
CA ASP A 52 3.63 11.68 -10.16
C ASP A 52 4.36 11.00 -8.99
N GLU A 53 5.69 10.93 -9.05
CA GLU A 53 6.52 10.33 -7.99
C GLU A 53 6.26 10.97 -6.63
N LYS A 54 6.29 12.31 -6.55
CA LYS A 54 6.07 13.04 -5.29
C LYS A 54 4.69 12.73 -4.68
N THR A 55 3.65 12.66 -5.50
CA THR A 55 2.30 12.35 -5.03
C THR A 55 2.18 10.89 -4.61
N GLN A 56 2.81 9.97 -5.35
CA GLN A 56 2.88 8.56 -4.97
C GLN A 56 3.60 8.36 -3.64
N ASP A 57 4.73 9.03 -3.42
CA ASP A 57 5.47 8.99 -2.16
C ASP A 57 4.64 9.53 -1.00
N ARG A 58 3.93 10.65 -1.20
CA ARG A 58 3.02 11.22 -0.19
C ARG A 58 1.91 10.23 0.19
N LEU A 59 1.32 9.54 -0.79
CA LEU A 59 0.28 8.53 -0.56
C LEU A 59 0.86 7.32 0.20
N ALA A 60 2.04 6.85 -0.18
CA ALA A 60 2.72 5.75 0.51
C ALA A 60 3.08 6.08 1.96
N MET A 61 3.52 7.31 2.22
CA MET A 61 3.79 7.78 3.59
C MET A 61 2.53 7.79 4.45
N ALA A 62 1.40 8.25 3.92
CA ALA A 62 0.13 8.18 4.64
C ALA A 62 -0.28 6.73 4.95
N LEU A 63 -0.03 5.78 4.05
CA LEU A 63 -0.25 4.36 4.31
C LEU A 63 0.68 3.80 5.39
N LEU A 64 1.97 4.16 5.36
CA LEU A 64 2.90 3.77 6.42
C LEU A 64 2.46 4.29 7.79
N GLU A 65 2.03 5.55 7.87
CA GLU A 65 1.48 6.13 9.10
C GLU A 65 0.22 5.40 9.56
N ARG A 66 -0.71 5.10 8.65
CA ARG A 66 -1.91 4.28 8.91
C ARG A 66 -1.55 2.91 9.48
N ARG A 67 -0.44 2.31 9.02
CA ARG A 67 0.07 1.02 9.52
C ARG A 67 0.89 1.12 10.81
N GLY A 68 1.15 2.34 11.30
CA GLY A 68 1.73 2.58 12.62
C GLY A 68 3.18 3.04 12.59
N LEU A 69 3.67 3.64 11.51
CA LEU A 69 5.05 4.13 11.40
C LEU A 69 5.46 5.00 12.60
N SER A 70 4.65 6.02 12.97
CA SER A 70 4.93 6.83 14.16
C SER A 70 4.95 6.03 15.46
N LYS A 71 4.04 5.06 15.64
CA LYS A 71 4.00 4.21 16.85
C LYS A 71 5.23 3.32 16.96
N TRP A 72 5.67 2.77 15.83
CA TRP A 72 6.86 1.92 15.74
C TRP A 72 8.13 2.73 15.99
N ARG A 73 8.26 3.92 15.38
CA ARG A 73 9.36 4.85 15.66
C ARG A 73 9.42 5.30 17.11
N ALA A 74 8.27 5.47 17.77
CA ALA A 74 8.19 5.82 19.19
C ALA A 74 8.46 4.64 20.13
N GLY A 75 8.72 3.42 19.62
CA GLY A 75 8.92 2.21 20.44
C GLY A 75 7.64 1.66 21.08
N THR A 76 6.47 2.22 20.75
CA THR A 76 5.16 1.78 21.26
C THR A 76 4.50 0.69 20.41
N MET A 77 5.15 0.32 19.30
CA MET A 77 4.78 -0.81 18.45
C MET A 77 6.04 -1.60 18.13
N SER A 78 6.02 -2.91 18.39
CA SER A 78 7.13 -3.81 18.07
C SER A 78 7.31 -4.00 16.56
N ASP A 79 8.52 -4.40 16.15
CA ASP A 79 8.84 -4.87 14.80
C ASP A 79 7.83 -5.89 14.27
N THR A 80 7.47 -6.87 15.10
CA THR A 80 6.52 -7.92 14.73
C THR A 80 5.14 -7.33 14.43
N GLN A 81 4.66 -6.42 15.27
CA GLN A 81 3.37 -5.75 15.07
C GLN A 81 3.40 -4.88 13.81
N PHE A 82 4.46 -4.11 13.62
CA PHE A 82 4.56 -3.23 12.45
C PHE A 82 4.67 -4.03 11.16
N LEU A 83 5.52 -5.06 11.10
CA LEU A 83 5.63 -5.97 9.94
C LEU A 83 4.27 -6.61 9.58
N ASN A 84 3.54 -7.11 10.58
CA ASN A 84 2.21 -7.69 10.36
C ASN A 84 1.18 -6.65 9.89
N SER A 85 1.32 -5.39 10.33
CA SER A 85 0.49 -4.28 9.88
C SER A 85 0.80 -3.89 8.42
N LEU A 86 2.08 -3.81 8.06
CA LEU A 86 2.54 -3.56 6.69
C LEU A 86 2.05 -4.63 5.70
N ALA A 87 2.05 -5.90 6.11
CA ALA A 87 1.56 -7.00 5.27
C ALA A 87 0.06 -6.91 4.94
N GLN A 88 -0.72 -6.14 5.70
CA GLN A 88 -2.13 -5.86 5.40
C GLN A 88 -2.33 -4.76 4.35
N GLU A 89 -1.28 -4.02 4.00
CA GLU A 89 -1.30 -3.00 2.96
C GLU A 89 -0.66 -3.50 1.68
N TRP A 90 0.52 -4.11 1.80
CA TRP A 90 1.28 -4.60 0.66
C TRP A 90 1.36 -6.13 0.67
N ALA A 91 0.64 -6.75 -0.26
CA ALA A 91 0.62 -8.20 -0.47
C ALA A 91 2.01 -8.83 -0.68
N SER A 92 2.96 -8.05 -1.19
CA SER A 92 4.35 -8.49 -1.40
C SER A 92 5.14 -8.62 -0.10
N LEU A 93 4.68 -8.00 1.00
CA LEU A 93 5.33 -8.08 2.29
C LEU A 93 4.84 -9.29 3.10
N PRO A 94 5.75 -9.99 3.79
CA PRO A 94 5.40 -11.11 4.65
C PRO A 94 4.86 -10.62 5.99
N THR A 95 3.97 -11.42 6.57
CA THR A 95 3.73 -11.42 8.02
C THR A 95 5.00 -11.86 8.76
N SER A 96 5.04 -11.69 10.08
CA SER A 96 6.13 -12.19 10.92
C SER A 96 6.32 -13.71 10.85
N LYS A 97 5.33 -14.45 10.36
CA LYS A 97 5.40 -15.90 10.11
C LYS A 97 6.00 -16.25 8.74
N GLY A 98 6.48 -15.27 7.97
CA GLY A 98 7.06 -15.47 6.64
C GLY A 98 6.06 -15.78 5.52
N LYS A 99 4.76 -15.66 5.79
CA LYS A 99 3.68 -15.90 4.82
C LYS A 99 3.03 -14.58 4.41
N GLY A 100 2.50 -14.50 3.19
CA GLY A 100 1.65 -13.37 2.78
C GLY A 100 0.40 -13.26 3.65
N HIS A 101 -0.11 -12.05 3.82
CA HIS A 101 -1.35 -11.82 4.58
C HIS A 101 -2.58 -12.38 3.86
N TYR A 102 -2.64 -12.22 2.53
CA TYR A 102 -3.77 -12.66 1.72
C TYR A 102 -3.67 -14.14 1.34
N LYS A 103 -4.79 -14.87 1.49
CA LYS A 103 -4.87 -16.31 1.17
C LYS A 103 -4.49 -16.56 -0.29
N GLY A 104 -3.58 -17.50 -0.51
CA GLY A 104 -3.12 -17.90 -1.84
C GLY A 104 -2.02 -17.01 -2.44
N GLN A 105 -1.64 -15.91 -1.76
CA GLN A 105 -0.53 -15.06 -2.20
C GLN A 105 0.76 -15.39 -1.44
N ARG A 106 1.87 -15.45 -2.18
CA ARG A 106 3.21 -15.58 -1.61
C ARG A 106 3.82 -14.20 -1.45
N ALA A 107 4.38 -13.93 -0.28
CA ALA A 107 5.18 -12.73 -0.08
C ALA A 107 6.44 -12.80 -0.96
N ALA A 108 6.80 -11.66 -1.56
CA ALA A 108 8.00 -11.54 -2.38
C ALA A 108 9.26 -11.34 -1.51
N ALA A 109 9.10 -10.75 -0.32
CA ALA A 109 10.16 -10.54 0.64
C ALA A 109 10.08 -11.51 1.84
N THR A 110 11.18 -11.65 2.55
CA THR A 110 11.27 -12.36 3.84
C THR A 110 11.20 -11.39 5.02
N PRO A 111 10.74 -11.82 6.22
CA PRO A 111 10.71 -10.96 7.40
C PRO A 111 12.07 -10.32 7.68
N ARG A 112 13.16 -11.07 7.53
CA ARG A 112 14.53 -10.58 7.73
C ARG A 112 14.89 -9.44 6.76
N GLN A 113 14.50 -9.53 5.49
CA GLN A 113 14.76 -8.47 4.52
C GLN A 113 13.98 -7.19 4.86
N VAL A 114 12.72 -7.33 5.27
CA VAL A 114 11.91 -6.16 5.66
C VAL A 114 12.46 -5.51 6.91
N LEU A 115 12.75 -6.28 7.96
CA LEU A 115 13.33 -5.74 9.19
C LEU A 115 14.69 -5.07 8.95
N LYS A 116 15.53 -5.63 8.08
CA LYS A 116 16.78 -4.99 7.67
C LYS A 116 16.55 -3.64 7.01
N ALA A 117 15.52 -3.51 6.17
CA ALA A 117 15.18 -2.25 5.52
C ALA A 117 14.54 -1.21 6.47
N LEU A 118 13.91 -1.68 7.56
CA LEU A 118 13.36 -0.78 8.58
C LEU A 118 14.43 -0.22 9.51
N HIS A 119 15.48 -0.99 9.82
CA HIS A 119 16.54 -0.62 10.75
C HIS A 119 17.83 -0.11 10.09
N GLY A 120 17.96 -0.25 8.78
CA GLY A 120 19.13 0.18 8.00
C GLY A 120 18.98 1.59 7.47
#